data_AF-A0AAD9KHM1-F1
#
_entry.id   AF-A0AAD9KHM1-F1
#
_cell.length_a   1.000
_cell.length_b   1.000
_cell.length_c   1.000
_cell.angle_alpha   90.00
_cell.angle_beta   90.00
_cell.angle_gamma   90.00
#
_symmetry.space_group_name_H-M   'P 1'
#
loop_
_entity.id
_entity.type
_entity.pdbx_description
1 polymer ?
#
loop_
_entity_poly.entity_id
_entity_poly.type
_entity_poly.pdbx_seq_one_letter_code
_entity_poly.pdbx_strand_id
1 'polypeptide(L)'
;MPADFLLQLETISVSKRVVARWSEHFQKLLNVPGDIDHEAMAIIPQRITKTSLNEIPTMAEMARTIAGLKYSKAPGRDVIPAEVWKNGGDHLFSSTN
;
A
#
# COMPACT_ATOMS: atom_id res chain seq x y z
N MET A 1 0.66 42.66 16.75
CA MET A 1 0.67 41.26 16.26
C MET A 1 1.36 41.27 14.90
N PRO A 2 2.44 40.48 14.69
CA PRO A 2 3.19 40.49 13.43
C PRO A 2 2.36 39.88 12.29
N ALA A 3 2.48 40.45 11.10
CA ALA A 3 1.71 40.07 9.90
C ALA A 3 1.87 38.58 9.54
N ASP A 4 3.04 38.00 9.80
CA ASP A 4 3.35 36.57 9.57
C ASP A 4 2.41 35.63 10.33
N PHE A 5 1.92 36.02 11.52
CA PHE A 5 1.04 35.18 12.32
C PHE A 5 -0.36 35.03 11.69
N LEU A 6 -0.86 36.08 11.05
CA LEU A 6 -2.15 36.06 10.36
C LEU A 6 -2.09 35.24 9.06
N LEU A 7 -0.98 35.35 8.33
CA LEU A 7 -0.73 34.57 7.10
C LEU A 7 -0.62 33.07 7.38
N GLN A 8 0.04 32.70 8.50
CA GLN A 8 0.16 31.31 8.94
C GLN A 8 -1.21 30.70 9.30
N LEU A 9 -2.06 31.46 10.00
CA LEU A 9 -3.42 31.04 10.38
C LEU A 9 -4.35 30.89 9.18
N GLU A 10 -4.31 31.82 8.21
CA GLU A 10 -5.05 31.68 6.95
C GLU A 10 -4.61 30.44 6.18
N THR A 11 -3.30 30.20 6.07
CA THR A 11 -2.73 29.04 5.37
C THR A 11 -3.15 27.71 6.00
N ILE A 12 -3.14 27.62 7.34
CA ILE A 12 -3.62 26.43 8.08
C ILE A 12 -5.12 26.22 7.87
N SER A 13 -5.92 27.29 7.89
CA SER A 13 -7.37 27.23 7.66
C SER A 13 -7.70 26.74 6.26
N VAL A 14 -7.02 27.26 5.22
CA VAL A 14 -7.17 26.82 3.83
C VAL A 14 -6.79 25.34 3.69
N SER A 15 -5.68 24.92 4.31
CA SER A 15 -5.22 23.52 4.28
C SER A 15 -6.24 22.56 4.89
N LYS A 16 -6.82 22.92 6.04
CA LYS A 16 -7.88 22.12 6.68
C LYS A 16 -9.16 22.06 5.83
N ARG A 17 -9.56 23.17 5.20
CA ARG A 17 -10.74 23.22 4.31
C ARG A 17 -10.55 22.37 3.06
N VAL A 18 -9.36 22.41 2.46
CA VAL A 18 -9.01 21.59 1.29
C VAL A 18 -9.07 20.10 1.66
N VAL A 19 -8.44 19.71 2.77
CA VAL A 19 -8.48 18.32 3.26
C VAL A 19 -9.91 17.87 3.56
N ALA A 20 -10.72 18.70 4.21
CA ALA A 20 -12.12 18.38 4.51
C ALA A 20 -12.93 18.17 3.22
N ARG A 21 -12.74 19.03 2.22
CA ARG A 21 -13.45 18.92 0.94
C ARG A 21 -13.01 17.70 0.12
N TRP A 22 -11.73 17.37 0.16
CA TRP A 22 -11.23 16.11 -0.42
C TRP A 22 -11.80 14.89 0.32
N SER A 23 -11.81 14.91 1.65
CA SER A 23 -12.39 13.83 2.46
C SER A 23 -13.88 13.61 2.11
N GLU A 24 -14.66 14.68 2.05
CA GLU A 24 -16.08 14.62 1.65
C GLU A 24 -16.25 14.05 0.24
N HIS A 25 -15.45 14.53 -0.72
CA HIS A 25 -15.52 14.08 -2.11
C HIS A 25 -15.19 12.58 -2.24
N PHE A 26 -14.09 12.14 -1.60
CA PHE A 26 -13.68 10.74 -1.64
C PHE A 26 -14.64 9.82 -0.87
N GLN A 27 -15.23 10.28 0.24
CA GLN A 27 -16.27 9.52 0.93
C GLN A 27 -17.47 9.25 0.02
N LYS A 28 -17.92 10.27 -0.72
CA LYS A 28 -19.05 10.12 -1.65
C LYS A 28 -18.72 9.29 -2.89
N LEU A 29 -17.46 9.22 -3.29
CA LEU A 29 -17.06 8.52 -4.52
C LEU A 29 -16.63 7.07 -4.26
N LEU A 30 -15.82 6.85 -3.23
CA LEU A 30 -15.12 5.57 -2.99
C LEU A 30 -15.74 4.76 -1.86
N ASN A 31 -16.39 5.42 -0.89
CA ASN A 31 -17.00 4.75 0.25
C ASN A 31 -18.52 4.67 0.11
N VAL A 32 -19.02 4.63 -1.13
CA VAL A 32 -20.44 4.35 -1.39
C VAL A 32 -20.70 2.90 -0.99
N PRO A 33 -21.65 2.63 -0.09
CA PRO A 33 -22.09 1.26 0.16
C PRO A 33 -22.73 0.74 -1.14
N GLY A 34 -21.97 -0.07 -1.87
CA GLY A 34 -22.43 -0.75 -3.07
C GLY A 34 -22.78 -2.20 -2.73
N ASP A 35 -23.92 -2.66 -3.25
CA ASP A 35 -24.14 -4.09 -3.43
C ASP A 35 -23.41 -4.50 -4.72
N ILE A 36 -22.76 -5.65 -4.70
CA ILE A 36 -22.05 -6.12 -5.88
C ILE A 36 -23.11 -6.64 -6.85
N ASP A 37 -23.27 -5.97 -7.98
CA ASP A 37 -24.18 -6.42 -9.02
C ASP A 37 -23.75 -7.81 -9.53
N HIS A 38 -24.52 -8.83 -9.15
CA HIS A 38 -24.25 -10.22 -9.48
C HIS A 38 -24.38 -10.49 -10.99
N GLU A 39 -25.20 -9.72 -11.72
CA GLU A 39 -25.27 -9.81 -13.18
C GLU A 39 -23.97 -9.29 -13.80
N ALA A 40 -23.48 -8.15 -13.31
CA ALA A 40 -22.17 -7.62 -13.73
C ALA A 40 -21.03 -8.58 -13.39
N MET A 41 -21.04 -9.23 -12.22
CA MET A 41 -20.05 -10.26 -11.86
C MET A 41 -20.05 -11.45 -12.82
N ALA A 42 -21.24 -11.92 -13.23
CA ALA A 42 -21.37 -13.06 -14.12
C ALA A 42 -20.79 -12.79 -15.52
N ILE A 43 -20.70 -11.53 -15.94
CA ILE A 43 -20.14 -11.12 -17.23
C ILE A 43 -18.60 -11.03 -17.18
N ILE A 44 -17.98 -10.92 -16.00
CA ILE A 44 -16.52 -10.81 -15.87
C ILE A 44 -15.85 -12.16 -16.23
N PRO A 45 -15.00 -12.21 -17.28
CA PRO A 45 -14.31 -13.44 -17.65
C PRO A 45 -13.38 -13.91 -16.52
N GLN A 46 -13.65 -15.10 -15.99
CA GLN A 46 -12.80 -15.72 -14.99
C GLN A 46 -11.50 -16.20 -15.63
N ARG A 47 -10.36 -15.89 -15.01
CA ARG A 47 -9.07 -16.46 -15.40
C ARG A 47 -8.94 -17.86 -14.81
N ILE A 48 -8.23 -18.73 -15.51
CA ILE A 48 -7.89 -20.07 -15.01
C ILE A 48 -7.20 -19.94 -13.65
N THR A 49 -7.69 -20.69 -12.66
CA THR A 49 -7.09 -20.75 -11.33
C THR A 49 -5.64 -21.22 -11.43
N LYS A 50 -4.70 -20.40 -10.94
CA LYS A 50 -3.28 -20.75 -10.89
C LYS A 50 -2.98 -21.55 -9.63
N THR A 51 -3.10 -22.87 -9.69
CA THR A 51 -2.74 -23.77 -8.59
C THR A 51 -1.29 -23.64 -8.15
N SER A 52 -0.39 -23.20 -9.02
CA SER A 52 1.01 -22.92 -8.67
C SER A 52 1.17 -21.85 -7.59
N LEU A 53 0.16 -20.98 -7.38
CA LEU A 53 0.18 -19.99 -6.29
C LEU A 53 -0.04 -20.61 -4.90
N ASN A 54 -0.52 -21.87 -4.85
CA ASN A 54 -0.64 -22.62 -3.60
C ASN A 54 0.65 -23.38 -3.25
N GLU A 55 1.64 -23.38 -4.14
CA GLU A 55 2.93 -24.00 -3.88
C GLU A 55 3.72 -23.14 -2.88
N ILE A 56 4.50 -23.80 -2.03
CA ILE A 56 5.38 -23.12 -1.10
C ILE A 56 6.45 -22.37 -1.92
N PRO A 57 6.68 -21.06 -1.67
CA PRO A 57 7.70 -20.30 -2.38
C PRO A 57 9.07 -20.96 -2.28
N THR A 58 9.76 -21.07 -3.42
CA THR A 58 11.12 -21.58 -3.45
C THR A 58 12.11 -20.55 -2.92
N MET A 59 13.27 -21.03 -2.45
CA MET A 59 14.32 -20.15 -1.97
C MET A 59 14.80 -19.16 -3.05
N ALA A 60 14.89 -19.62 -4.29
CA ALA A 60 15.30 -18.78 -5.42
C ALA A 60 14.26 -17.68 -5.72
N GLU A 61 12.96 -17.97 -5.56
CA GLU A 61 11.91 -16.97 -5.70
C GLU A 61 11.95 -15.92 -4.60
N MET A 62 12.18 -16.35 -3.35
CA MET A 62 12.35 -15.42 -2.23
C MET A 62 13.56 -14.51 -2.45
N ALA A 63 14.72 -15.06 -2.83
CA ALA A 63 15.92 -14.28 -3.12
C ALA A 63 15.70 -13.25 -4.25
N ARG A 64 15.07 -13.66 -5.36
CA ARG A 64 14.71 -12.73 -6.46
C ARG A 64 13.76 -11.63 -5.99
N THR A 65 12.79 -11.98 -5.15
CA THR A 65 11.80 -11.02 -4.63
C THR A 65 12.45 -9.98 -3.74
N ILE A 66 13.32 -10.41 -2.82
CA ILE A 66 14.10 -9.52 -1.93
C ILE A 66 15.01 -8.59 -2.76
N ALA A 67 15.71 -9.13 -3.76
CA ALA A 67 16.54 -8.35 -4.67
C ALA A 67 15.71 -7.31 -5.46
N GLY A 68 14.46 -7.64 -5.81
CA GLY A 68 13.53 -6.75 -6.53
C GLY A 68 12.86 -5.66 -5.69
N LEU A 69 12.97 -5.69 -4.35
CA LEU A 69 12.40 -4.65 -3.50
C LEU A 69 12.97 -3.26 -3.85
N LYS A 70 12.18 -2.20 -3.67
CA LYS A 70 12.65 -0.83 -3.85
C LYS A 70 13.00 -0.23 -2.50
N TYR A 71 14.13 0.47 -2.44
CA TYR A 71 14.53 1.23 -1.26
C TYR A 71 13.61 2.41 -0.99
N SER A 72 13.59 2.85 0.26
CA SER A 72 12.88 4.04 0.75
C SER A 72 11.38 4.01 0.48
N LYS A 73 10.80 2.82 0.36
CA LYS A 73 9.35 2.62 0.38
C LYS A 73 8.86 2.64 1.83
N ALA A 74 7.68 3.23 2.04
CA ALA A 74 7.04 3.18 3.34
C ALA A 74 6.82 1.71 3.74
N PRO A 75 7.20 1.32 4.96
CA PRO A 75 6.98 -0.04 5.43
C PRO A 75 5.48 -0.33 5.53
N GLY A 76 5.15 -1.63 5.50
CA GLY A 76 3.78 -2.08 5.69
C GLY A 76 3.32 -1.93 7.14
N ARG A 77 2.22 -2.61 7.46
CA ARG A 77 1.71 -2.71 8.85
C ARG A 77 2.73 -3.35 9.80
N ASP A 78 3.61 -4.19 9.25
CA ASP A 78 4.73 -4.81 9.97
C ASP A 78 5.80 -3.80 10.40
N VAL A 79 5.78 -2.57 9.87
CA VAL A 79 6.77 -1.52 10.13
C VAL A 79 8.20 -1.95 9.70
N ILE A 80 8.33 -2.99 8.87
CA ILE A 80 9.63 -3.50 8.42
C ILE A 80 10.01 -2.82 7.09
N PRO A 81 11.08 -2.02 7.04
CA PRO A 81 11.53 -1.40 5.80
C PRO A 81 12.14 -2.42 4.84
N ALA A 82 12.11 -2.11 3.55
CA ALA A 82 12.69 -2.96 2.49
C ALA A 82 14.20 -3.20 2.67
N GLU A 83 14.89 -2.25 3.27
CA GLU A 83 16.32 -2.27 3.59
C GLU A 83 16.68 -3.45 4.49
N VAL A 84 15.82 -3.78 5.46
CA VAL A 84 16.07 -4.88 6.41
C VAL A 84 16.08 -6.20 5.67
N TRP A 85 15.11 -6.40 4.76
CA TRP A 85 15.05 -7.60 3.94
C TRP A 85 16.22 -7.71 2.97
N LYS A 86 16.65 -6.60 2.36
CA LYS A 86 17.77 -6.59 1.42
C LYS A 86 19.12 -6.85 2.06
N ASN A 87 19.36 -6.26 3.23
CA ASN A 87 20.66 -6.35 3.91
C ASN A 87 20.74 -7.57 4.83
N GLY A 88 19.61 -8.03 5.37
CA GLY A 88 19.52 -9.21 6.24
C GLY A 88 19.09 -10.49 5.53
N GLY A 89 18.64 -10.39 4.27
CA GLY A 89 18.11 -11.53 3.49
C GLY A 89 19.09 -12.68 3.34
N ASP A 90 20.39 -12.38 3.25
CA ASP A 90 21.43 -13.40 3.14
C ASP A 90 21.47 -14.35 4.35
N HIS A 91 21.09 -13.86 5.53
CA HIS A 91 20.99 -14.66 6.76
C HIS A 91 19.75 -15.56 6.81
N LEU A 92 18.76 -15.34 5.94
CA LEU A 92 17.62 -16.26 5.78
C LEU A 92 18.06 -17.58 5.15
N PHE A 93 19.21 -17.59 4.47
CA PHE A 93 19.72 -18.74 3.74
C PHE A 93 20.76 -19.56 4.52
N SER A 94 21.33 -18.98 5.59
CA SER A 94 22.52 -19.54 6.27
C SER A 94 22.22 -20.35 7.53
N SER A 95 20.95 -20.58 7.89
CA SER A 95 20.61 -21.40 9.07
C SER A 95 20.67 -22.89 8.72
N THR A 96 21.88 -23.40 8.51
CA THR A 96 22.16 -24.85 8.54
C THR A 96 22.21 -25.28 10.00
N ASN A 97 21.29 -26.17 10.39
CA ASN A 97 21.33 -26.87 11.68
C ASN A 97 22.44 -27.92 11.67
#